data_AF-A0A937VKB0-F1
#
_entry.id   AF-A0A937VKB0-F1
#
_cell.length_a   1.000
_cell.length_b   1.000
_cell.length_c   1.000
_cell.angle_alpha   90.00
_cell.angle_beta   90.00
_cell.angle_gamma   90.00
#
_symmetry.space_group_name_H-M   'P 1'
#
loop_
_entity.id
_entity.type
_entity.pdbx_description
1 polymer ?
#
loop_
_entity_poly.entity_id
_entity_poly.type
_entity_poly.pdbx_seq_one_letter_code
_entity_poly.pdbx_strand_id
1 'polypeptide(L)'
;MLIVSPAMCARHAMLNLHPALPGGPTGSWQQVIWELLRRDASETGAMIHLVTPELDRGPVVSFDRFPIRGGAFDPLWEAFDGKLAAGGLAAIIEEEGEAEPLFALIRSTGEAREIPLLYRTVAQFVRGRLRAAHGHVLSTTPLPMDLTAEVELEDGS
;
A
#
# COMPACT_ATOMS: atom_id res chain seq x y z
N MET A 1 7.28 -10.65 -9.42
CA MET A 1 7.19 -10.94 -7.98
C MET A 1 7.69 -12.35 -7.73
N LEU A 2 8.57 -12.56 -6.74
CA LEU A 2 9.09 -13.89 -6.38
C LEU A 2 8.52 -14.30 -5.02
N ILE A 3 8.16 -15.57 -4.86
CA ILE A 3 7.74 -16.14 -3.57
C ILE A 3 8.99 -16.66 -2.87
N VAL A 4 9.19 -16.26 -1.62
CA VAL A 4 10.39 -16.58 -0.84
C VAL A 4 10.22 -17.91 -0.09
N SER A 5 11.28 -18.71 -0.02
CA SER A 5 11.23 -20.01 0.68
C SER A 5 11.12 -19.84 2.21
N PRO A 6 10.46 -20.77 2.93
CA PRO A 6 10.38 -20.71 4.39
C PRO A 6 11.74 -20.65 5.10
N ALA A 7 12.76 -21.31 4.52
CA ALA A 7 14.12 -21.30 5.06
C ALA A 7 14.77 -19.91 5.01
N MET A 8 14.44 -19.09 4.01
CA MET A 8 14.91 -17.71 3.95
C MET A 8 14.20 -16.83 4.98
N CYS A 9 12.89 -16.99 5.16
CA CYS A 9 12.10 -16.26 6.17
C CYS A 9 12.62 -16.51 7.60
N ALA A 10 13.03 -17.75 7.90
CA ALA A 10 13.60 -18.08 9.21
C ALA A 10 15.00 -17.46 9.46
N ARG A 11 15.77 -17.18 8.41
CA ARG A 11 17.16 -16.71 8.52
C ARG A 11 17.29 -15.21 8.41
N HIS A 12 16.44 -14.56 7.60
CA HIS A 12 16.57 -13.16 7.26
C HIS A 12 15.26 -12.42 7.56
N ALA A 13 15.36 -11.29 8.28
CA ALA A 13 14.25 -10.36 8.37
C ALA A 13 14.11 -9.66 7.02
N MET A 14 13.15 -10.11 6.22
CA MET A 14 12.87 -9.56 4.90
C MET A 14 11.63 -8.69 5.00
N LEU A 15 11.72 -7.46 4.52
CA LEU A 15 10.60 -6.54 4.48
C LEU A 15 10.01 -6.53 3.09
N ASN A 16 8.68 -6.56 3.00
CA ASN A 16 7.95 -6.39 1.76
C ASN A 16 7.13 -5.12 1.83
N LEU A 17 7.19 -4.33 0.76
CA LEU A 17 6.29 -3.22 0.51
C LEU A 17 5.05 -3.77 -0.19
N HIS A 18 3.88 -3.49 0.36
CA HIS A 18 2.59 -3.88 -0.20
C HIS A 18 1.71 -2.63 -0.36
N PRO A 19 1.13 -2.37 -1.54
CA PRO A 19 0.40 -1.14 -1.83
C PRO A 19 -1.05 -1.19 -1.33
N ALA A 20 -1.24 -1.57 -0.06
CA ALA A 20 -2.51 -1.47 0.65
C ALA A 20 -2.27 -1.14 2.13
N LEU A 21 -3.29 -0.60 2.79
CA LEU A 21 -3.29 -0.41 4.23
C LEU A 21 -3.28 -1.74 4.99
N PRO A 22 -2.87 -1.75 6.28
CA PRO A 22 -3.03 -2.91 7.15
C PRO A 22 -4.48 -3.40 7.19
N GLY A 23 -4.71 -4.68 6.87
CA GLY A 23 -6.06 -5.25 6.76
C GLY A 23 -6.80 -4.91 5.44
N GLY A 24 -6.14 -4.21 4.52
CA GLY A 24 -6.64 -3.89 3.19
C GLY A 24 -6.61 -5.07 2.21
N PRO A 25 -6.92 -4.81 0.92
CA PRO A 25 -6.88 -5.83 -0.11
C PRO A 25 -5.49 -6.46 -0.30
N THR A 26 -5.46 -7.73 -0.71
CA THR A 26 -4.24 -8.49 -1.01
C THR A 26 -4.10 -8.74 -2.51
N GLY A 27 -2.91 -9.10 -2.98
CA GLY A 27 -2.63 -9.39 -4.38
C GLY A 27 -1.85 -8.27 -5.06
N SER A 28 -1.87 -8.24 -6.40
CA SER A 28 -1.14 -7.21 -7.14
C SER A 28 -1.74 -5.82 -6.89
N TRP A 29 -0.96 -4.78 -7.15
CA TRP A 29 -1.42 -3.39 -7.02
C TRP A 29 -2.69 -3.12 -7.87
N GLN A 30 -2.83 -3.76 -9.04
CA GLN A 30 -4.05 -3.67 -9.84
C GLN A 30 -5.26 -4.24 -9.11
N GLN A 31 -5.11 -5.44 -8.55
CA GLN A 31 -6.18 -6.12 -7.81
C GLN A 31 -6.59 -5.29 -6.58
N VAL A 32 -5.61 -4.69 -5.90
CA VAL A 32 -5.85 -3.79 -4.78
C VAL A 32 -6.68 -2.59 -5.21
N ILE A 33 -6.27 -1.86 -6.26
CA ILE A 33 -6.99 -0.65 -6.69
C ILE A 33 -8.41 -1.00 -7.15
N TRP A 34 -8.59 -2.07 -7.95
CA TRP A 34 -9.93 -2.49 -8.35
C TRP A 34 -10.82 -2.90 -7.16
N GLU A 35 -10.24 -3.51 -6.12
CA GLU A 35 -10.96 -3.81 -4.89
C GLU A 35 -11.35 -2.55 -4.12
N LEU A 36 -10.47 -1.54 -4.05
CA LEU A 36 -10.77 -0.25 -3.43
C LEU A 36 -11.94 0.46 -4.13
N LEU A 37 -11.92 0.48 -5.47
CA LEU A 37 -12.98 1.05 -6.29
C LEU A 37 -14.31 0.29 -6.10
N ARG A 38 -14.27 -1.04 -6.12
CA ARG A 38 -15.45 -1.88 -5.87
C ARG A 38 -16.06 -1.66 -4.49
N ARG A 39 -15.23 -1.37 -3.49
CA ARG A 39 -15.63 -1.13 -2.10
C ARG A 39 -16.01 0.31 -1.80
N ASP A 40 -15.98 1.21 -2.78
CA ASP A 40 -16.28 2.62 -2.59
C ASP A 40 -15.36 3.28 -1.54
N ALA A 41 -14.10 2.83 -1.44
CA ALA A 41 -13.20 3.19 -0.36
C ALA A 41 -12.92 4.71 -0.28
N SER A 42 -12.70 5.22 0.93
CA SER A 42 -12.40 6.64 1.17
C SER A 42 -10.91 6.96 1.28
N GLU A 43 -10.10 5.96 1.61
CA GLU A 43 -8.65 6.07 1.78
C GLU A 43 -7.94 4.79 1.31
N THR A 44 -6.66 4.94 1.01
CA THR A 44 -5.74 3.82 0.78
C THR A 44 -4.34 4.21 1.24
N GLY A 45 -3.34 3.39 0.95
CA GLY A 45 -1.96 3.63 1.30
C GLY A 45 -1.09 2.44 0.98
N ALA A 46 0.07 2.39 1.62
CA ALA A 46 1.00 1.28 1.52
C ALA A 46 1.46 0.84 2.91
N MET A 47 1.84 -0.42 3.03
CA MET A 47 2.39 -0.98 4.25
C MET A 47 3.73 -1.65 3.97
N ILE A 48 4.61 -1.61 4.96
CA ILE A 48 5.81 -2.45 5.00
C ILE A 48 5.60 -3.49 6.09
N HIS A 49 5.65 -4.75 5.70
CA HIS A 49 5.47 -5.87 6.61
C HIS A 49 6.64 -6.84 6.50
N LEU A 50 6.84 -7.60 7.57
CA LEU A 50 7.79 -8.71 7.56
C LEU A 50 7.28 -9.79 6.61
N VAL A 51 8.15 -10.36 5.79
CA VAL A 51 7.82 -11.51 4.94
C VAL A 51 7.77 -12.75 5.83
N THR A 52 6.67 -13.49 5.74
CA THR A 52 6.52 -14.80 6.38
C THR A 52 6.21 -15.84 5.31
N PRO A 53 6.24 -17.15 5.63
CA PRO A 53 5.77 -18.18 4.69
C PRO A 53 4.31 -17.97 4.23
N GLU A 54 3.52 -17.22 4.99
CA GLU A 54 2.17 -16.77 4.62
C GLU A 54 2.26 -15.45 3.86
N LEU A 55 1.85 -15.46 2.58
CA LEU A 55 1.91 -14.31 1.69
C LEU A 55 1.08 -13.13 2.25
N ASP A 56 1.67 -11.93 2.26
CA ASP A 56 1.08 -10.66 2.70
C ASP A 56 0.48 -10.63 4.12
N ARG A 57 0.84 -11.61 4.98
CA ARG A 57 0.26 -11.79 6.33
C ARG A 57 1.23 -11.64 7.48
N GLY A 58 2.48 -11.28 7.20
CA GLY A 58 3.43 -11.03 8.27
C GLY A 58 3.11 -9.77 9.09
N PRO A 59 3.70 -9.63 10.28
CA PRO A 59 3.47 -8.48 11.12
C PRO A 59 3.86 -7.18 10.39
N VAL A 60 2.94 -6.23 10.40
CA VAL A 60 3.15 -4.91 9.79
C VAL A 60 4.13 -4.12 10.65
N VAL A 61 5.15 -3.57 10.00
CA VAL A 61 6.20 -2.75 10.62
C VAL A 61 5.80 -1.28 10.56
N SER A 62 5.37 -0.81 9.40
CA SER A 62 4.99 0.58 9.20
C SER A 62 3.97 0.69 8.07
N PHE A 63 3.28 1.82 8.02
CA PHE A 63 2.38 2.14 6.93
C PHE A 63 2.32 3.64 6.70
N ASP A 64 1.81 3.99 5.52
CA ASP A 64 1.34 5.31 5.17
C ASP A 64 -0.09 5.19 4.61
N ARG A 65 -0.87 6.26 4.71
CA ARG A 65 -2.23 6.40 4.20
C ARG A 65 -2.43 7.76 3.54
N PHE A 66 -3.37 7.83 2.61
CA PHE A 66 -3.85 9.07 2.00
C PHE A 66 -5.33 8.92 1.59
N PRO A 67 -6.10 10.03 1.58
CA PRO A 67 -7.48 9.99 1.13
C PRO A 67 -7.53 9.77 -0.39
N ILE A 68 -8.51 8.99 -0.83
CA ILE A 68 -8.87 8.85 -2.25
C ILE A 68 -10.23 9.50 -2.52
N ARG A 69 -10.62 10.45 -1.67
CA ARG A 69 -11.80 11.31 -1.78
C ARG A 69 -11.37 12.74 -1.54
N GLY A 70 -12.16 13.69 -2.01
CA GLY A 70 -11.82 15.12 -1.96
C GLY A 70 -10.95 15.56 -3.14
N GLY A 71 -10.91 16.87 -3.36
CA GLY A 71 -9.96 17.50 -4.28
C GLY A 71 -10.06 16.94 -5.70
N ALA A 72 -8.94 16.46 -6.23
CA ALA A 72 -8.87 15.90 -7.59
C ALA A 72 -9.58 14.54 -7.73
N PHE A 73 -9.87 13.84 -6.64
CA PHE A 73 -10.52 12.53 -6.69
C PHE A 73 -12.04 12.62 -6.90
N ASP A 74 -12.72 13.62 -6.33
CA ASP A 74 -14.18 13.75 -6.39
C ASP A 74 -14.76 13.73 -7.82
N PRO A 75 -14.27 14.56 -8.76
CA PRO A 75 -14.80 14.52 -10.13
C PRO A 75 -14.53 13.19 -10.85
N LEU A 76 -13.46 12.48 -10.47
CA LEU A 76 -13.13 11.17 -11.04
C LEU A 76 -14.01 10.06 -10.47
N TRP A 77 -14.38 10.15 -9.18
CA TRP A 77 -15.39 9.28 -8.60
C TRP A 77 -16.76 9.47 -9.24
N GLU A 78 -17.22 10.71 -9.43
CA GLU A 78 -18.49 10.98 -10.12
C GLU A 78 -18.52 10.37 -11.53
N ALA A 79 -17.43 10.52 -12.28
CA ALA A 79 -17.29 9.91 -13.60
C ALA A 79 -17.26 8.38 -13.55
N PHE A 80 -16.52 7.80 -12.59
CA PHE A 80 -16.45 6.36 -12.38
C PHE A 80 -17.83 5.76 -12.03
N ASP A 81 -18.57 6.41 -11.13
CA ASP A 81 -19.92 5.99 -10.72
C ASP A 81 -20.90 6.04 -11.89
N GLY A 82 -20.81 7.06 -12.74
CA GLY A 82 -21.58 7.15 -13.97
C GLY A 82 -21.32 5.97 -14.92
N LYS A 83 -20.05 5.60 -15.12
CA LYS A 83 -19.67 4.43 -15.92
C LYS A 83 -20.14 3.12 -15.27
N LEU A 84 -20.00 3.02 -13.95
CA LEU A 84 -20.39 1.85 -13.18
C LEU A 84 -21.90 1.60 -13.29
N ALA A 85 -22.72 2.65 -13.23
CA ALA A 85 -24.16 2.56 -13.41
C ALA A 85 -24.57 2.19 -14.86
N ALA A 86 -23.77 2.59 -15.85
CA ALA A 86 -24.07 2.33 -17.27
C ALA A 86 -23.72 0.91 -17.73
N GLY A 87 -22.56 0.38 -17.32
CA GLY A 87 -22.02 -0.89 -17.85
C GLY A 87 -21.47 -1.85 -16.79
N GLY A 88 -21.40 -1.45 -15.52
CA GLY A 88 -20.81 -2.24 -14.44
C GLY A 88 -19.27 -2.27 -14.48
N LEU A 89 -18.68 -2.82 -13.41
CA LEU A 89 -17.24 -2.80 -13.20
C LEU A 89 -16.46 -3.60 -14.27
N ALA A 90 -17.04 -4.70 -14.76
CA ALA A 90 -16.38 -5.56 -15.75
C ALA A 90 -16.15 -4.82 -17.08
N ALA A 91 -17.12 -4.02 -17.52
CA ALA A 91 -16.99 -3.22 -18.74
C ALA A 91 -15.87 -2.17 -18.61
N ILE A 92 -15.79 -1.48 -17.47
CA ILE A 92 -14.73 -0.49 -17.20
C ILE A 92 -13.34 -1.15 -17.25
N ILE A 93 -13.19 -2.32 -16.62
CA ILE A 93 -11.91 -3.05 -16.61
C ILE A 93 -11.51 -3.50 -18.03
N GLU A 94 -12.48 -3.92 -18.85
CA GLU A 94 -12.24 -4.36 -20.23
C GLU A 94 -11.92 -3.19 -21.17
N GLU A 95 -12.64 -2.08 -21.06
CA GLU A 95 -12.53 -0.94 -21.98
C GLU A 95 -11.35 -0.01 -21.64
N GLU A 96 -11.15 0.29 -20.35
CA GLU A 96 -10.16 1.28 -19.91
C GLU A 96 -9.01 0.64 -19.15
N GLY A 97 -9.29 -0.41 -18.36
CA GLY A 97 -8.28 -1.07 -17.55
C GLY A 97 -7.50 -0.08 -16.68
N GLU A 98 -6.17 -0.19 -16.68
CA GLU A 98 -5.30 0.69 -15.87
C GLU A 98 -5.30 2.16 -16.34
N ALA A 99 -5.85 2.45 -17.53
CA ALA A 99 -5.97 3.81 -18.05
C ALA A 99 -7.24 4.54 -17.56
N GLU A 100 -8.10 3.86 -16.78
CA GLU A 100 -9.24 4.48 -16.13
C GLU A 100 -8.75 5.65 -15.23
N PRO A 101 -9.28 6.88 -15.38
CA PRO A 101 -8.74 8.07 -14.72
C PRO A 101 -8.62 8.01 -13.19
N LEU A 102 -9.64 7.49 -12.50
CA LEU A 102 -9.61 7.39 -11.04
C LEU A 102 -8.58 6.33 -10.59
N PHE A 103 -8.56 5.19 -11.26
CA PHE A 103 -7.56 4.13 -11.05
C PHE A 103 -6.13 4.68 -11.23
N ALA A 104 -5.87 5.38 -12.33
CA ALA A 104 -4.57 5.93 -12.65
C ALA A 104 -4.11 6.99 -11.63
N LEU A 105 -5.03 7.85 -11.16
CA LEU A 105 -4.71 8.83 -10.11
C LEU A 105 -4.40 8.15 -8.77
N ILE A 106 -5.18 7.14 -8.37
CA ILE A 106 -4.90 6.35 -7.16
C ILE A 106 -3.52 5.68 -7.28
N ARG A 107 -3.19 5.06 -8.43
CA ARG A 107 -1.90 4.41 -8.62
C ARG A 107 -0.74 5.39 -8.52
N SER A 108 -0.80 6.50 -9.26
CA SER A 108 0.29 7.49 -9.28
C SER A 108 0.49 8.16 -7.93
N THR A 109 -0.59 8.47 -7.20
CA THR A 109 -0.50 9.00 -5.83
C THR A 109 0.13 7.99 -4.88
N GLY A 110 -0.26 6.72 -4.96
CA GLY A 110 0.34 5.66 -4.14
C GLY A 110 1.81 5.42 -4.46
N GLU A 111 2.16 5.36 -5.75
CA GLU A 111 3.54 5.15 -6.22
C GLU A 111 4.51 6.22 -5.72
N ALA A 112 4.10 7.49 -5.74
CA ALA A 112 4.92 8.59 -5.24
C ALA A 112 5.32 8.41 -3.77
N ARG A 113 4.47 7.72 -2.98
CA ARG A 113 4.59 7.53 -1.53
C ARG A 113 5.32 6.25 -1.13
N GLU A 114 5.47 5.31 -2.05
CA GLU A 114 6.10 4.00 -1.81
C GLU A 114 7.58 4.09 -1.41
N ILE A 115 8.36 4.88 -2.15
CA ILE A 115 9.79 5.09 -1.85
C ILE A 115 10.01 5.90 -0.56
N PRO A 116 9.29 7.02 -0.32
CA PRO A 116 9.32 7.69 0.97
C PRO A 116 9.00 6.76 2.15
N LEU A 117 7.94 5.94 2.06
CA LEU A 117 7.59 5.00 3.12
C LEU A 117 8.73 4.00 3.39
N LEU A 118 9.35 3.46 2.33
CA LEU A 118 10.49 2.57 2.45
C LEU A 118 11.68 3.26 3.13
N TYR A 119 12.03 4.45 2.68
CA TYR A 119 13.12 5.24 3.26
C TYR A 119 12.87 5.54 4.74
N ARG A 120 11.68 6.05 5.08
CA ARG A 120 11.29 6.39 6.46
C ARG A 120 11.29 5.18 7.38
N THR A 121 10.94 4.01 6.86
CA THR A 121 10.97 2.73 7.59
C THR A 121 12.41 2.28 7.85
N VAL A 122 13.27 2.29 6.83
CA VAL A 122 14.70 1.97 6.98
C VAL A 122 15.37 2.92 7.98
N ALA A 123 15.01 4.20 7.96
CA ALA A 123 15.53 5.19 8.91
C ALA A 123 15.22 4.86 10.38
N GLN A 124 14.15 4.10 10.67
CA GLN A 124 13.85 3.67 12.04
C GLN A 124 14.85 2.62 12.56
N PHE A 125 15.46 1.83 11.68
CA PHE A 125 16.55 0.92 12.04
C PHE A 125 17.82 1.69 12.41
N VAL A 126 18.16 2.72 11.63
CA VAL A 126 19.31 3.60 11.88
C VAL A 126 19.15 4.34 13.21
N ARG A 127 17.92 4.79 13.51
CA ARG A 127 17.58 5.45 14.78
C ARG A 127 17.49 4.49 15.97
N GLY A 128 17.67 3.19 15.76
CA GLY A 128 17.61 2.16 16.79
C GLY A 128 16.21 1.86 17.34
N ARG A 129 15.15 2.39 16.72
CA ARG A 129 13.75 2.11 17.08
C ARG A 129 13.29 0.75 16.58
N LEU A 130 13.80 0.34 15.42
CA LEU A 130 13.64 -1.02 14.89
C LEU A 130 14.97 -1.77 14.95
N ARG A 131 14.89 -3.09 15.17
CA ARG A 131 16.03 -4.01 15.09
C ARG A 131 15.61 -5.28 14.37
N ALA A 132 16.45 -5.74 13.44
CA ALA A 132 16.26 -7.02 12.76
C ALA A 132 17.13 -8.09 13.42
N ALA A 133 16.54 -9.23 13.80
CA ALA A 133 17.29 -10.37 14.32
C ALA A 133 16.54 -11.68 14.05
N HIS A 134 17.24 -12.69 13.53
CA HIS A 134 16.73 -14.06 13.35
C HIS A 134 15.37 -14.15 12.63
N GLY A 135 15.19 -13.42 11.52
CA GLY A 135 13.91 -13.42 10.81
C GLY A 135 12.82 -12.56 11.46
N HIS A 136 13.10 -11.86 12.56
CA HIS A 136 12.14 -11.01 13.27
C HIS A 136 12.51 -9.54 13.23
N VAL A 137 11.50 -8.69 13.39
CA VAL A 137 11.65 -7.26 13.67
C VAL A 137 11.23 -7.01 15.11
N LEU A 138 12.14 -6.46 15.91
CA LEU A 138 11.90 -5.98 17.26
C LEU A 138 11.74 -4.46 17.20
N SER A 139 10.81 -3.93 17.98
CA SER A 139 10.53 -2.50 18.04
C SER A 139 10.57 -2.00 19.47
N THR A 140 11.09 -0.80 19.69
CA THR A 140 11.02 -0.10 20.97
C THR A 140 9.69 0.67 21.15
N THR A 141 8.84 0.68 20.13
CA THR A 141 7.51 1.29 20.12
C THR A 141 6.47 0.31 19.61
N PRO A 142 5.18 0.55 19.86
CA PRO A 142 4.11 -0.25 19.25
C PRO A 142 4.22 -0.28 17.71
N LEU A 143 3.86 -1.43 17.14
CA LEU A 143 3.72 -1.63 15.70
C LEU A 143 2.24 -1.82 15.35
N PRO A 144 1.80 -1.43 14.13
CA PRO A 144 2.62 -0.79 13.10
C PRO A 144 2.88 0.70 13.38
N MET A 145 4.01 1.21 12.92
CA MET A 145 4.31 2.65 12.95
C MET A 145 3.54 3.36 11.84
N ASP A 146 2.71 4.33 12.20
CA ASP A 146 2.15 5.28 11.24
C ASP A 146 3.24 6.29 10.86
N LEU A 147 3.63 6.30 9.59
CA LEU A 147 4.65 7.19 9.05
C LEU A 147 4.07 8.19 8.04
N THR A 148 2.75 8.40 8.04
CA THR A 148 2.09 9.27 7.05
C THR A 148 2.62 10.70 7.06
N ALA A 149 2.74 11.31 8.24
CA ALA A 149 3.27 12.67 8.36
C ALA A 149 4.73 12.74 7.86
N GLU A 150 5.53 11.73 8.15
CA GLU A 150 6.90 11.63 7.68
C GLU A 150 7.02 11.49 6.17
N VAL A 151 6.10 10.76 5.53
CA VAL A 151 6.02 10.57 4.07
C VAL A 151 5.58 11.87 3.38
N GLU A 152 4.56 12.55 3.91
CA GLU A 152 4.07 13.82 3.35
C GLU A 152 5.14 14.92 3.32
N LEU A 153 6.05 14.93 4.29
CA LEU A 153 7.17 15.88 4.31
C LEU A 153 8.21 15.65 3.20
N GLU A 154 8.25 14.45 2.60
CA GLU A 154 9.16 14.12 1.48
C GLU A 154 8.50 14.34 0.11
N ASP A 155 7.17 14.23 0.02
CA ASP A 155 6.41 14.54 -1.21
C ASP A 155 6.41 16.06 -1.56
N GLY A 156 6.77 16.92 -0.59
CA GLY A 156 6.79 18.38 -0.75
C GLY A 156 8.10 19.00 -1.22
N SER A 157 9.10 18.20 -1.63
CA SER A 157 10.43 18.68 -2.08
C SER A 157 10.69 18.61 -3.57
#